data_AF-A0A2E6VAH7-F1
#
_entry.id   AF-A0A2E6VAH7-F1
#
_cell.length_a   1.000
_cell.length_b   1.000
_cell.length_c   1.000
_cell.angle_alpha   90.00
_cell.angle_beta   90.00
_cell.angle_gamma   90.00
#
_symmetry.space_group_name_H-M   'P 1'
#
loop_
_entity.id
_entity.type
_entity.pdbx_description
1 polymer ?
#
loop_
_entity_poly.entity_id
_entity_poly.type
_entity_poly.pdbx_seq_one_letter_code
_entity_poly.pdbx_strand_id
1 'polypeptide(L)' 'MKKQPIEVRLVNQKGNVYHIKFPNLEIPVKVNEHLYHKMLHSPEYQFRSSNAVVKQSYSA' A
#
# COMPACT_ATOMS: atom_id res chain seq x y z
N MET A 1 23.41 -11.76 1.33
CA MET A 1 23.09 -10.32 1.18
C MET A 1 21.67 -10.09 1.66
N LYS A 2 21.44 -9.22 2.66
CA LYS A 2 20.07 -8.85 3.07
C LYS A 2 19.52 -7.87 2.03
N LYS A 3 18.53 -8.28 1.24
CA LYS A 3 17.82 -7.36 0.33
C LYS A 3 16.97 -6.42 1.19
N GLN A 4 17.09 -5.11 0.95
CA GLN A 4 16.24 -4.13 1.63
C GLN A 4 14.81 -4.24 1.08
N PRO A 5 13.77 -4.18 1.93
CA PRO A 5 12.38 -4.20 1.47
C PRO A 5 12.09 -3.02 0.53
N ILE A 6 11.25 -3.25 -0.48
CA ILE A 6 10.80 -2.20 -1.39
C ILE A 6 9.73 -1.38 -0.69
N GLU A 7 9.96 -0.09 -0.56
CA GLU A 7 8.98 0.82 0.03
C GLU A 7 7.85 1.10 -0.94
N VAL A 8 6.64 0.66 -0.59
CA VAL A 8 5.43 0.83 -1.40
C VAL A 8 4.36 1.60 -0.64
N ARG A 9 3.38 2.14 -1.37
CA ARG A 9 2.25 2.88 -0.79
C ARG A 9 0.94 2.43 -1.42
N LEU A 10 -0.08 2.19 -0.60
CA LEU A 10 -1.46 2.07 -1.08
C LEU A 10 -1.96 3.48 -1.40
N VAL A 11 -2.25 3.77 -2.66
CA VAL A 11 -2.73 5.10 -3.09
C VAL A 11 -4.24 5.16 -3.28
N ASN A 12 -4.88 4.03 -3.55
CA ASN A 12 -6.32 3.96 -3.71
C ASN A 12 -6.82 2.52 -3.53
N GLN A 13 -8.04 2.37 -3.03
CA GLN A 13 -8.77 1.10 -2.99
C GLN A 13 -10.17 1.34 -3.58
N LYS A 14 -10.55 0.51 -4.57
CA LYS A 14 -11.88 0.51 -5.16
C LYS A 14 -12.43 -0.91 -5.14
N GLY A 15 -13.31 -1.19 -4.17
CA GLY A 15 -13.77 -2.56 -3.90
C GLY A 15 -12.57 -3.48 -3.61
N ASN A 16 -12.43 -4.54 -4.40
CA ASN A 16 -11.39 -5.56 -4.24
C ASN A 16 -10.13 -5.27 -5.07
N VAL A 17 -10.01 -4.05 -5.62
CA VAL A 17 -8.85 -3.60 -6.40
C VAL A 17 -8.07 -2.55 -5.62
N TYR A 18 -6.80 -2.85 -5.38
CA TYR A 18 -5.86 -2.02 -4.63
C TYR A 18 -4.83 -1.45 -5.60
N HIS A 19 -4.61 -0.13 -5.53
CA HIS A 19 -3.62 0.56 -6.34
C HIS A 19 -2.37 0.81 -5.50
N ILE A 20 -1.27 0.16 -5.84
CA ILE A 20 0.00 0.24 -5.13
C ILE A 20 0.99 1.07 -5.95
N LYS A 21 1.50 2.14 -5.36
CA LYS A 21 2.56 2.96 -5.92
C LYS A 21 3.92 2.41 -5.48
N PHE A 22 4.72 2.04 -6.48
CA PHE A 22 6.12 1.67 -6.32
C PHE A 22 7.02 2.91 -6.46
N PRO A 23 8.22 2.91 -5.86
CA PRO A 23 9.07 4.10 -5.82
C PRO A 23 9.60 4.47 -7.21
N ASN A 24 9.90 3.47 -8.04
CA ASN A 24 10.49 3.65 -9.37
C ASN A 24 9.47 3.42 -10.50
N LEU A 25 8.18 3.52 -10.20
CA LEU A 25 7.12 3.32 -11.20
C LEU A 25 6.14 4.49 -11.17
N GLU A 26 6.00 5.19 -12.29
CA GLU A 26 5.09 6.34 -12.42
C GLU A 26 3.62 5.94 -12.26
N ILE A 27 3.24 4.79 -12.82
CA ILE A 27 1.87 4.30 -12.83
C ILE A 27 1.63 3.37 -11.63
N PRO A 28 0.56 3.57 -10.82
CA PRO A 28 0.22 2.62 -9.76
C PRO A 28 -0.16 1.25 -10.32
N VAL A 29 0.34 0.20 -9.67
CA VAL A 29 0.01 -1.19 -10.00
C VAL A 29 -1.33 -1.55 -9.38
N LYS A 30 -2.22 -2.15 -10.17
CA LYS A 30 -3.46 -2.72 -9.67
C LYS A 30 -3.22 -4.14 -9.20
N VAL A 31 -3.55 -4.42 -7.95
CA VAL A 31 -3.54 -5.78 -7.40
C VAL A 31 -4.91 -6.11 -6.81
N ASN A 32 -5.24 -7.39 -6.77
CA ASN A 32 -6.43 -7.86 -6.08
C ASN A 32 -6.17 -7.99 -4.57
N GLU A 33 -7.24 -8.21 -3.81
CA GLU A 33 -7.20 -8.41 -2.35
C GLU A 33 -6.22 -9.50 -1.91
N HIS A 34 -6.26 -10.67 -2.55
CA HIS A 34 -5.38 -11.79 -2.20
C HIS A 34 -3.90 -11.43 -2.33
N LEU A 35 -3.51 -10.78 -3.43
CA LEU A 35 -2.14 -10.36 -3.66
C LEU A 35 -1.74 -9.22 -2.72
N TYR A 36 -2.64 -8.27 -2.47
CA TYR A 36 -2.41 -7.20 -1.50
C TYR A 36 -2.07 -7.75 -0.11
N HIS A 37 -2.85 -8.72 0.40
CA HIS A 37 -2.56 -9.36 1.68
C HIS A 37 -1.22 -10.11 1.68
N LYS A 38 -0.90 -10.83 0.61
CA LYS A 38 0.42 -11.47 0.47
C LYS A 38 1.56 -10.45 0.52
N MET A 39 1.38 -9.28 -0.10
CA MET A 39 2.39 -8.23 -0.07
C MET A 39 2.54 -7.61 1.33
N LEU A 40 1.43 -7.42 2.06
CA LEU A 40 1.47 -6.90 3.44
C LEU A 40 2.24 -7.81 4.40
N HIS A 41 2.19 -9.12 4.19
CA HIS A 41 2.85 -10.11 5.04
C HIS A 41 4.23 -10.56 4.50
N SER A 42 4.68 -10.01 3.38
CA SER A 42 5.98 -10.38 2.81
C SER A 42 7.10 -9.47 3.35
N PRO A 43 8.27 -10.02 3.69
CA PRO A 43 9.45 -9.22 4.05
C PRO A 43 10.02 -8.43 2.86
N GLU A 44 9.54 -8.68 1.64
CA GLU A 44 9.99 -7.99 0.42
C GLU A 44 9.43 -6.58 0.27
N TYR A 45 8.32 -6.27 0.95
CA TYR A 45 7.62 -4.99 0.81
C TYR A 45 7.47 -4.31 2.16
N GLN A 46 7.65 -3.00 2.16
CA GLN A 46 7.37 -2.17 3.33
C GLN A 46 6.33 -1.12 2.95
N PHE A 47 5.11 -1.29 3.45
CA PHE A 47 4.03 -0.33 3.24
C PHE A 47 4.24 0.87 4.14
N ARG A 48 4.48 2.04 3.54
CA ARG A 48 4.51 3.30 4.31
C ARG A 48 3.07 3.74 4.56
N SER A 49 2.72 3.94 5.83
CA SER A 49 1.50 4.66 6.22
C SER A 49 1.52 6.02 5.54
N SER A 50 0.59 6.26 4.61
CA SER A 50 0.26 7.63 4.25
C SER A 50 -0.47 8.20 5.45
N ASN A 51 0.22 9.02 6.26
CA ASN A 51 -0.41 9.90 7.24
C ASN A 51 -1.23 10.99 6.53
N ALA A 52 -2.13 10.62 5.62
CA ALA A 52 -3.30 11.42 5.35
C ALA A 52 -4.13 11.29 6.62
N VAL A 53 -3.99 12.30 7.47
CA VAL A 53 -4.79 12.51 8.68
C VAL A 53 -6.25 12.25 8.31
N VAL A 54 -6.75 11.06 8.64
CA VAL A 54 -8.19 10.85 8.77
C VAL A 54 -8.54 11.70 9.98
N LYS A 55 -8.96 12.94 9.73
CA LYS A 55 -9.71 13.70 10.72
C LYS A 55 -10.99 12.90 10.96
N GLN A 56 -10.92 11.95 11.89
CA GLN A 56 -12.08 11.39 12.56
C GLN A 56 -12.70 12.56 13.33
N SER A 57 -13.60 13.29 12.68
CA SER A 57 -14.57 14.13 13.38
C SER A 57 -15.58 13.19 14.03
N TYR A 58 -15.27 12.74 15.25
CA TYR A 58 -16.29 12.24 16.15
C TYR A 58 -17.22 13.42 16.45
N SER A 59 -18.43 13.39 15.87
CA SER A 59 -19.52 14.26 16.32
C SER A 59 -20.14 13.63 17.56
N ALA A 60 -20.41 14.50 18.54
CA ALA A 60 -20.83 14.22 19.90
C ALA A 60 -22.18 13.51 20.01
#